data_AF-F9EPD7-F1
#
_entry.id   AF-F9EPD7-F1
#
_cell.length_a   1.000
_cell.length_b   1.000
_cell.length_c   1.000
_cell.angle_alpha   90.00
_cell.angle_beta   90.00
_cell.angle_gamma   90.00
#
_symmetry.space_group_name_H-M   'P 1'
#
loop_
_entity.id
_entity.type
_entity.pdbx_description
1 polymer ?
#
loop_
_entity_poly.entity_id
_entity_poly.type
_entity_poly.pdbx_seq_one_letter_code
_entity_poly.pdbx_strand_id
1 'polypeptide(L)' 'MTFETTLHNLSFEKLKVMEENGVNRISVGIQTFSNRGRKLLNRTYDKDYVVERLKEIKKDFLDLFV' A
#
# COMPACT_ATOMS: atom_id res chain seq x y z
N MET A 1 2.78 -8.17 14.00
CA MET A 1 1.44 -7.51 14.03
C MET A 1 1.03 -7.14 12.61
N THR A 2 -0.25 -7.32 12.25
CA THR A 2 -0.78 -6.90 10.93
C THR A 2 -1.49 -5.56 11.03
N PHE A 3 -1.27 -4.66 10.06
CA PHE A 3 -2.06 -3.45 9.88
C PHE A 3 -2.79 -3.47 8.52
N GLU A 4 -4.07 -3.11 8.49
CA GLU A 4 -4.86 -3.04 7.26
C GLU A 4 -5.07 -1.58 6.82
N THR A 5 -4.92 -1.30 5.53
CA THR A 5 -4.96 0.08 5.02
C THR A 5 -5.30 0.15 3.52
N THR A 6 -5.37 1.38 3.01
CA THR A 6 -5.56 1.70 1.59
C THR A 6 -4.24 2.15 0.97
N LEU A 7 -4.11 1.97 -0.35
CA LEU A 7 -2.91 2.33 -1.11
C LEU A 7 -2.46 3.79 -0.92
N HIS A 8 -3.43 4.73 -0.86
CA HIS A 8 -3.15 6.17 -0.76
C HIS A 8 -2.79 6.63 0.66
N ASN A 9 -3.03 5.82 1.68
CA ASN A 9 -2.80 6.20 3.07
C ASN A 9 -1.41 5.85 3.59
N LEU A 10 -0.57 5.21 2.78
CA LEU A 10 0.78 4.81 3.16
C LEU A 10 1.77 5.86 2.67
N SER A 11 2.28 6.71 3.57
CA SER A 11 3.49 7.51 3.35
C SER A 11 4.67 6.86 4.07
N PHE A 12 5.89 7.26 3.76
CA PHE A 12 7.08 6.71 4.41
C PHE A 12 7.07 6.94 5.94
N GLU A 13 6.66 8.13 6.39
CA GLU A 13 6.58 8.49 7.80
C GLU A 13 5.57 7.59 8.54
N LYS A 14 4.44 7.28 7.91
CA LYS A 14 3.45 6.36 8.49
C LYS A 14 3.99 4.94 8.56
N LEU A 15 4.73 4.48 7.54
CA LEU A 15 5.39 3.16 7.57
C LEU A 15 6.38 3.08 8.73
N LYS A 16 7.16 4.14 8.96
CA LYS A 16 8.10 4.23 10.08
C LYS A 16 7.39 4.14 11.44
N VAL A 17 6.34 4.93 11.65
CA VAL A 17 5.54 4.87 12.88
C VAL A 17 4.94 3.47 13.08
N MET A 18 4.46 2.83 12.01
CA MET A 18 3.92 1.46 12.10
C MET A 18 5.00 0.45 12.53
N GLU A 19 6.19 0.52 11.93
CA GLU A 19 7.34 -0.34 12.27
C GLU A 19 7.78 -0.14 13.73
N GLU A 20 7.94 1.12 14.18
CA GLU A 20 8.29 1.47 15.56
C GLU A 20 7.27 0.92 16.58
N ASN A 21 6.02 0.68 16.15
CA ASN A 21 4.95 0.08 16.96
C ASN A 21 4.79 -1.45 16.74
N GLY A 22 5.77 -2.11 16.12
CA GLY A 22 5.84 -3.56 15.98
C GLY A 22 5.00 -4.15 14.83
N VAL A 23 4.53 -3.32 13.90
CA VAL A 23 3.88 -3.79 12.66
C VAL A 23 4.94 -4.41 11.76
N ASN A 24 4.72 -5.66 11.37
CA ASN A 24 5.62 -6.43 10.48
C ASN A 24 4.90 -7.00 9.25
N ARG A 25 3.60 -6.70 9.10
CA ARG A 25 2.79 -7.07 7.94
C ARG A 25 1.77 -5.99 7.65
N ILE A 26 1.64 -5.62 6.37
CA ILE A 26 0.63 -4.67 5.89
C ILE A 26 -0.29 -5.37 4.89
N SER A 27 -1.60 -5.20 5.08
CA SER A 27 -2.64 -5.62 4.14
C SER A 27 -3.19 -4.40 3.40
N VAL A 28 -3.00 -4.34 2.08
CA VAL A 28 -3.40 -3.18 1.26
C VAL A 28 -4.65 -3.51 0.43
N GLY A 29 -5.74 -2.80 0.67
CA GLY A 29 -7.02 -3.01 -0.01
C GLY A 29 -7.04 -2.52 -1.46
N ILE A 30 -6.55 -3.34 -2.41
CA ILE A 30 -6.54 -3.04 -3.86
C ILE A 30 -7.88 -3.35 -4.54
N GLN A 31 -8.56 -4.41 -4.11
CA GLN A 31 -9.81 -4.96 -4.66
C GLN A 31 -9.71 -5.52 -6.09
N THR A 32 -9.17 -4.76 -7.04
CA THR A 32 -8.99 -5.21 -8.42
C THR A 32 -7.91 -4.41 -9.16
N PHE A 33 -7.19 -5.09 -10.04
CA PHE A 33 -6.23 -4.51 -10.99
C PHE A 33 -6.86 -4.25 -12.37
N SER A 34 -8.12 -4.61 -12.61
CA SER A 34 -8.80 -4.31 -13.87
C SER A 34 -9.17 -2.83 -13.94
N ASN A 35 -8.66 -2.07 -14.91
CA ASN A 35 -9.04 -0.66 -15.07
C ASN A 35 -10.56 -0.47 -15.20
N ARG A 36 -11.27 -1.41 -15.85
CA ARG A 36 -12.73 -1.41 -15.90
C ARG A 36 -13.36 -1.60 -14.52
N GLY A 37 -12.90 -2.60 -13.77
CA GLY A 37 -13.39 -2.85 -12.41
C GLY A 37 -13.08 -1.69 -11.45
N ARG A 38 -11.94 -1.02 -11.63
CA ARG A 38 -11.54 0.15 -10.85
C ARG A 38 -12.46 1.34 -11.10
N LYS A 39 -12.81 1.61 -12.36
CA LYS A 39 -13.83 2.62 -12.71
C LYS A 39 -15.19 2.29 -12.09
N LEU A 40 -15.62 1.04 -12.18
CA LEU A 40 -16.89 0.59 -11.59
C LEU A 40 -16.95 0.78 -10.07
N LEU A 41 -15.81 0.58 -9.38
CA LEU A 41 -15.68 0.72 -7.93
C LEU A 41 -15.27 2.14 -7.50
N ASN A 42 -15.36 3.14 -8.38
CA ASN A 42 -14.93 4.52 -8.12
C ASN A 42 -13.51 4.63 -7.53
N ARG A 43 -12.56 3.85 -8.04
CA ARG A 43 -11.14 3.94 -7.69
C ARG A 43 -10.44 4.94 -8.59
N THR A 44 -9.70 5.87 -7.99
CA THR A 44 -9.06 7.03 -8.65
C THR A 44 -7.97 6.65 -9.65
N TYR A 45 -7.07 5.73 -9.26
CA TYR A 45 -5.87 5.40 -10.04
C TYR A 45 -6.06 4.16 -10.89
N ASP A 46 -5.35 4.04 -12.00
CA ASP A 46 -5.34 2.84 -12.85
C ASP A 46 -4.45 1.72 -12.29
N LYS A 47 -4.36 0.62 -13.03
CA LYS A 47 -3.54 -0.55 -12.71
C LYS A 47 -2.06 -0.21 -12.58
N ASP A 48 -1.52 0.55 -13.51
CA ASP A 48 -0.07 0.73 -13.63
C ASP A 48 0.43 1.58 -12.47
N TYR A 49 -0.29 2.66 -12.14
CA TYR A 49 -0.03 3.44 -10.94
C TYR A 49 -0.07 2.57 -9.67
N VAL A 50 -1.07 1.69 -9.54
CA VAL A 50 -1.20 0.83 -8.35
C VAL A 50 -0.02 -0.11 -8.20
N VAL A 51 0.43 -0.71 -9.30
CA VAL A 51 1.56 -1.64 -9.29
C VAL A 51 2.85 -0.91 -8.91
N GLU A 52 3.12 0.25 -9.49
CA GLU A 52 4.32 1.03 -9.14
C GLU A 52 4.28 1.49 -7.69
N ARG A 53 3.14 2.03 -7.23
CA ARG A 53 2.99 2.46 -5.83
C ARG A 53 3.17 1.32 -4.83
N LEU A 54 2.71 0.11 -5.15
CA LEU A 54 2.93 -1.06 -4.30
C LEU A 54 4.41 -1.47 -4.24
N LYS A 55 5.16 -1.33 -5.34
CA LYS A 55 6.61 -1.61 -5.34
C LYS A 55 7.36 -0.63 -4.45
N GLU A 56 7.03 0.66 -4.56
CA GLU A 56 7.60 1.70 -3.70
C GLU A 56 7.33 1.42 -2.22
N ILE A 57 6.06 1.21 -1.85
CA ILE A 57 5.66 0.89 -0.47
C ILE A 57 6.41 -0.35 0.04
N LYS A 58 6.54 -1.39 -0.79
CA LYS A 58 7.26 -2.61 -0.41
C LYS A 58 8.73 -2.33 -0.16
N LYS A 59 9.38 -1.56 -1.03
CA LYS A 59 10.79 -1.18 -0.88
C LYS A 59 10.96 -0.37 0.41
N ASP A 60 10.19 0.70 0.55
CA ASP A 60 10.20 1.58 1.72
C ASP A 60 10.00 0.83 3.03
N PHE A 61 9.05 -0.12 3.06
CA PHE A 61 8.79 -0.92 4.27
C PHE A 61 9.93 -1.89 4.58
N LEU A 62 10.55 -2.50 3.57
CA LEU A 62 11.69 -3.40 3.78
C LEU A 62 12.93 -2.65 4.26
N ASP A 63 13.18 -1.45 3.73
CA ASP A 63 14.31 -0.59 4.10
C ASP A 63 14.27 -0.16 5.58
N LEU A 64 13.13 -0.31 6.28
CA LEU A 64 13.01 -0.05 7.72
C LEU A 64 13.55 -1.19 8.60
N PHE A 65 13.74 -2.39 8.05
CA PHE A 65 14.20 -3.58 8.80
C PHE A 65 15.66 -3.97 8.49
N VAL A 66 16.37 -3.18 7.69
CA VAL A 66 17.78 -3.39 7.32
C VAL A 66 18.66 -2.47 8.16
#